data_AF-A0A3L8P8W1-F1
#
_entry.id   AF-A0A3L8P8W1-F1
#
_cell.length_a   1.000
_cell.length_b   1.000
_cell.length_c   1.000
_cell.angle_alpha   90.00
_cell.angle_beta   90.00
_cell.angle_gamma   90.00
#
_symmetry.space_group_name_H-M   'P 1'
#
loop_
_entity.id
_entity.type
_entity.pdbx_description
1 polymer ?
#
loop_
_entity_poly.entity_id
_entity_poly.type
_entity_poly.pdbx_seq_one_letter_code
_entity_poly.pdbx_strand_id
1 'polypeptide(L)'
;PQAAVTIATEGLRSATEHLRFDDLPLGEAIDNATVTQAFHTRTIDGTAEPERELSIPYRGERLVGRQLRDQLDDWVARGIITASCAQAVQKVQEHPEWLSLEGDTVVVLGAGAEMGPYRSL
;
A
#
# COMPACT_ATOMS: atom_id res chain seq x y z
N PRO A 1 4.07 -0.67 -24.21
CA PRO A 1 2.62 -0.69 -23.86
C PRO A 1 1.94 -2.02 -24.19
N GLN A 2 1.92 -2.45 -25.46
CA GLN A 2 1.21 -3.67 -25.89
C GLN A 2 1.73 -4.95 -25.21
N ALA A 3 3.05 -5.12 -25.12
CA ALA A 3 3.65 -6.27 -24.43
C ALA A 3 3.26 -6.37 -22.95
N ALA A 4 3.17 -5.23 -22.24
CA ALA A 4 2.75 -5.21 -20.83
C ALA A 4 1.29 -5.65 -20.67
N VAL A 5 0.41 -5.22 -21.58
CA VAL A 5 -1.00 -5.65 -21.61
C VAL A 5 -1.10 -7.14 -21.92
N THR A 6 -0.34 -7.64 -22.91
CA THR A 6 -0.31 -9.08 -23.23
C THR A 6 0.13 -9.90 -22.02
N ILE A 7 1.23 -9.52 -21.35
CA ILE A 7 1.71 -10.22 -20.14
C ILE A 7 0.64 -10.23 -19.04
N ALA A 8 -0.02 -9.10 -18.80
CA ALA A 8 -1.09 -9.01 -17.80
C ALA A 8 -2.28 -9.93 -18.15
N THR A 9 -2.72 -9.95 -19.41
CA THR A 9 -3.82 -10.79 -19.87
C THR A 9 -3.49 -12.27 -19.77
N GLU A 10 -2.30 -12.68 -20.21
CA GLU A 10 -1.86 -14.08 -20.13
C GLU A 10 -1.68 -14.53 -18.67
N GLY A 11 -1.14 -13.65 -17.82
CA GLY A 11 -1.02 -13.89 -16.38
C GLY A 11 -2.38 -14.06 -15.70
N LEU A 12 -3.35 -13.20 -16.04
CA LEU A 12 -4.72 -13.30 -15.51
C LEU A 12 -5.39 -14.61 -15.95
N ARG A 13 -5.23 -15.01 -17.23
CA ARG A 13 -5.75 -16.29 -17.72
C ARG A 13 -5.15 -17.47 -16.97
N SER A 14 -3.83 -17.49 -16.82
CA SER A 14 -3.14 -18.53 -16.06
C SER A 14 -3.63 -18.59 -14.62
N ALA A 15 -3.84 -17.44 -13.97
CA ALA A 15 -4.39 -17.38 -12.61
C ALA A 15 -5.81 -17.96 -12.55
N THR A 16 -6.70 -17.61 -13.48
CA THR A 16 -8.07 -18.15 -13.51
C THR A 16 -8.13 -19.66 -13.77
N GLU A 17 -7.17 -20.21 -14.51
CA GLU A 17 -7.08 -21.64 -14.82
C GLU A 17 -6.48 -22.47 -13.68
N HIS A 18 -5.49 -21.94 -12.96
CA HIS A 18 -4.70 -22.72 -12.02
C HIS A 18 -5.05 -22.46 -10.55
N LEU A 19 -5.54 -21.27 -10.20
CA LEU A 19 -5.97 -20.99 -8.84
C LEU A 19 -7.29 -21.69 -8.55
N ARG A 20 -7.51 -21.99 -7.27
CA ARG A 20 -8.74 -22.60 -6.79
C ARG A 20 -9.38 -21.76 -5.71
N PHE A 21 -10.71 -21.75 -5.69
CA PHE A 21 -11.52 -21.22 -4.60
C PHE A 21 -12.26 -22.41 -3.99
N ASP A 22 -11.89 -22.76 -2.76
CA ASP A 22 -12.17 -24.08 -2.18
C ASP A 22 -11.76 -25.20 -3.15
N ASP A 23 -12.68 -26.08 -3.54
CA ASP A 23 -12.43 -27.18 -4.46
C ASP A 23 -12.65 -26.82 -5.95
N LEU A 24 -13.14 -25.61 -6.26
CA LEU A 24 -13.46 -25.19 -7.63
C LEU A 24 -12.29 -24.46 -8.29
N PRO A 25 -12.04 -24.65 -9.59
CA PRO A 25 -11.21 -23.74 -10.37
C PRO A 25 -11.70 -22.30 -10.23
N LEU A 26 -10.78 -21.35 -10.09
CA LEU A 26 -11.12 -19.95 -9.84
C LEU A 26 -12.01 -19.37 -10.95
N GLY A 27 -11.78 -19.71 -12.22
CA GLY A 27 -12.65 -19.31 -13.33
C GLY A 27 -14.10 -19.77 -13.15
N GLU A 28 -14.32 -21.03 -12.80
CA GLU A 28 -15.67 -21.57 -12.51
C GLU A 28 -16.29 -20.89 -11.29
N ALA A 29 -15.50 -20.63 -10.25
CA ALA A 29 -16.00 -19.94 -9.08
C ALA A 29 -16.47 -18.51 -9.42
N ILE A 30 -15.73 -17.76 -10.24
CA ILE A 30 -16.12 -16.41 -10.68
C ILE A 30 -17.41 -16.45 -11.51
N ASP A 31 -17.53 -17.39 -12.46
CA ASP A 31 -18.68 -17.47 -13.35
C ASP A 31 -19.96 -17.89 -12.63
N ASN A 32 -19.84 -18.72 -11.59
CA ASN A 32 -20.97 -19.28 -10.85
C ASN A 32 -21.25 -18.60 -9.50
N ALA A 33 -20.33 -17.77 -9.00
CA ALA A 33 -20.54 -17.04 -7.76
C ALA A 33 -21.66 -16.01 -7.94
N THR A 34 -22.78 -16.26 -7.27
CA THR A 34 -23.82 -15.24 -7.13
C THR A 34 -23.32 -14.20 -6.13
N VAL A 35 -22.95 -13.03 -6.61
CA VAL A 35 -22.60 -11.89 -5.76
C VAL A 35 -23.88 -11.43 -5.04
N THR A 36 -24.06 -11.88 -3.79
CA THR A 36 -25.23 -11.54 -2.97
C THR A 36 -25.13 -10.15 -2.33
N GLN A 37 -23.96 -9.51 -2.43
CA GLN A 37 -23.67 -8.19 -1.89
C GLN A 37 -23.28 -7.22 -3.01
N ALA A 38 -24.02 -6.13 -3.17
CA ALA A 38 -23.64 -5.10 -4.13
C ALA A 38 -22.31 -4.47 -3.73
N PHE A 39 -21.34 -4.45 -4.64
CA PHE A 39 -20.15 -3.64 -4.46
C PHE A 39 -20.49 -2.17 -4.66
N HIS A 40 -19.93 -1.32 -3.81
CA HIS A 40 -20.11 0.12 -3.91
C HIS A 40 -18.75 0.80 -3.92
N THR A 41 -18.60 1.78 -4.82
CA THR A 41 -17.47 2.69 -4.80
C THR A 41 -17.74 3.78 -3.79
N ARG A 42 -16.79 4.03 -2.90
CA ARG A 42 -16.84 5.17 -1.97
C ARG A 42 -15.68 6.10 -2.26
N THR A 43 -16.00 7.37 -2.47
CA THR A 43 -15.04 8.47 -2.47
C THR A 43 -15.03 9.10 -1.08
N ILE A 44 -13.84 9.40 -0.57
CA ILE A 44 -13.64 10.11 0.69
C ILE A 44 -12.75 11.31 0.38
N ASP A 45 -13.30 12.51 0.59
CA ASP A 45 -12.55 13.74 0.50
C ASP A 45 -11.95 14.05 1.88
N GLY A 46 -10.62 14.12 1.96
CA GLY A 46 -9.92 14.52 3.17
C GLY A 46 -10.13 16.00 3.45
N THR A 47 -10.65 16.34 4.64
CA THR A 47 -10.89 17.73 5.06
C THR A 47 -10.02 18.16 6.24
N ALA A 48 -9.13 17.29 6.71
CA ALA A 48 -8.22 17.58 7.80
C ALA A 48 -7.11 18.54 7.35
N GLU A 49 -6.56 19.29 8.31
CA GLU A 49 -5.37 20.10 8.06
C GLU A 49 -4.19 19.18 7.67
N PRO A 50 -3.48 19.46 6.57
CA PRO A 50 -2.37 18.63 6.13
C PRO A 50 -1.19 18.67 7.11
N GLU A 51 -0.61 17.50 7.37
CA GLU A 51 0.61 17.36 8.16
C GLU A 51 1.79 18.03 7.45
N ARG A 52 2.53 18.87 8.18
CA ARG A 52 3.69 19.63 7.64
C ARG A 52 5.03 19.05 8.09
N GLU A 53 4.99 17.96 8.84
CA GLU A 53 6.14 17.19 9.29
C GLU A 53 5.84 15.69 9.11
N LEU A 54 6.85 14.92 8.69
CA LEU A 54 6.72 13.48 8.56
C LEU A 54 6.52 12.84 9.94
N SER A 55 5.38 12.18 10.12
CA SER A 55 5.06 11.45 11.34
C SER A 55 4.68 10.00 11.04
N ILE A 56 5.30 9.05 11.74
CA ILE A 56 5.06 7.61 11.56
C ILE A 56 4.42 7.04 12.83
N PRO A 57 3.22 6.44 12.76
CA PRO A 57 2.63 5.75 13.90
C PRO A 57 3.41 4.46 14.20
N TYR A 58 3.85 4.30 15.45
CA TYR A 58 4.57 3.12 15.90
C TYR A 58 4.26 2.85 17.36
N ARG A 59 3.75 1.64 17.65
CA ARG A 59 3.43 1.17 19.03
C ARG A 59 2.56 2.14 19.86
N GLY A 60 1.60 2.80 19.22
CA GLY A 60 0.68 3.74 19.88
C GLY A 60 1.23 5.16 20.02
N GLU A 61 2.45 5.41 19.57
CA GLU A 61 3.07 6.73 19.53
C GLU A 61 3.20 7.23 18.09
N ARG A 62 3.41 8.55 17.92
CA ARG A 62 3.82 9.12 16.63
C ARG A 62 5.27 9.53 16.72
N LEU A 63 6.11 8.90 15.90
CA LEU A 63 7.52 9.24 15.78
C LEU A 63 7.68 10.42 14.83
N VAL A 64 8.34 11.48 15.30
CA VAL A 64 8.61 12.72 14.56
C VAL A 64 10.06 13.16 14.79
N GLY A 65 10.56 14.09 13.97
CA GLY A 65 11.90 14.69 14.10
C GLY A 65 13.00 13.70 14.50
N ARG A 66 13.68 13.98 15.62
CA ARG A 66 14.79 13.15 16.13
C ARG A 66 14.33 11.75 16.53
N GLN A 67 13.15 11.59 17.15
CA GLN A 67 12.67 10.28 17.59
C GLN A 67 12.52 9.31 16.40
N LEU A 68 12.06 9.82 15.27
CA LEU A 68 12.01 9.02 14.04
C LEU A 68 13.41 8.63 13.56
N ARG A 69 14.39 9.55 13.58
CA ARG A 69 15.78 9.22 13.17
C ARG A 69 16.40 8.14 14.07
N ASP A 70 16.30 8.32 15.38
CA ASP A 70 16.83 7.37 16.35
C ASP A 70 16.20 5.97 16.18
N GLN A 71 14.90 5.91 15.86
CA GLN A 71 14.21 4.65 15.61
C GLN A 71 14.62 4.00 14.28
N LEU A 72 14.85 4.78 13.22
CA LEU A 72 15.37 4.28 11.95
C LEU A 72 16.77 3.68 12.14
N ASP A 73 17.64 4.34 12.91
CA ASP A 73 18.98 3.86 13.22
C ASP A 73 18.93 2.54 14.02
N ASP A 74 18.05 2.43 15.02
CA ASP A 74 17.80 1.17 15.76
C ASP A 74 17.34 0.05 14.83
N TRP A 75 16.40 0.32 13.92
CA TRP A 75 15.91 -0.69 12.98
C TRP A 75 16.97 -1.15 12.00
N VAL A 76 17.84 -0.25 11.52
CA VAL A 76 18.98 -0.63 10.67
C VAL A 76 19.97 -1.48 11.46
N ALA A 77 20.34 -1.06 12.67
CA ALA A 77 21.28 -1.78 13.52
C ALA A 77 20.80 -3.21 13.85
N ARG A 78 19.49 -3.39 13.97
CA ARG A 78 18.85 -4.68 14.25
C ARG A 78 18.52 -5.49 12.99
N GLY A 79 18.80 -4.96 11.79
CA GLY A 79 18.52 -5.62 10.51
C GLY A 79 17.03 -5.73 10.16
N ILE A 80 16.18 -4.88 10.75
CA ILE A 80 14.73 -4.85 10.49
C ILE A 80 14.44 -4.17 9.14
N ILE A 81 15.17 -3.09 8.83
CA ILE A 81 15.12 -2.42 7.54
C ILE A 81 16.52 -2.29 6.97
N THR A 82 16.60 -2.06 5.65
CA THR A 82 17.87 -1.76 4.97
C THR A 82 18.28 -0.31 5.20
N ALA A 83 19.59 -0.03 5.13
CA ALA A 83 20.11 1.33 5.21
C ALA A 83 19.51 2.25 4.12
N SER A 84 19.30 1.73 2.91
CA SER A 84 18.65 2.48 1.83
C SER A 84 17.18 2.81 2.13
N CYS A 85 16.46 1.94 2.84
CA CYS A 85 15.10 2.24 3.30
C CYS A 85 15.11 3.39 4.31
N ALA A 86 15.99 3.33 5.31
CA ALA A 86 16.13 4.41 6.30
C ALA A 86 16.47 5.75 5.63
N GLN A 87 17.43 5.75 4.69
CA GLN A 87 17.82 6.94 3.93
C GLN A 87 16.64 7.53 3.12
N ALA A 88 15.81 6.69 2.51
CA ALA A 88 14.63 7.17 1.78
C ALA A 88 13.64 7.88 2.70
N VAL A 89 13.38 7.32 3.89
CA VAL A 89 12.49 7.95 4.90
C VAL A 89 13.10 9.25 5.42
N GLN A 90 14.40 9.27 5.75
CA GLN A 90 15.11 10.47 6.18
C GLN A 90 15.06 11.57 5.11
N LYS A 91 15.20 11.21 3.84
CA LYS A 91 15.09 12.17 2.74
C LYS A 91 13.72 12.84 2.68
N VAL A 92 12.63 12.10 2.90
CA VAL A 92 11.29 12.70 3.01
C VAL A 92 11.20 13.62 4.23
N GLN A 93 11.81 13.24 5.36
CA GLN A 93 11.82 14.08 6.56
C GLN A 93 12.56 15.41 6.36
N GLU A 94 13.62 15.41 5.55
CA GLU A 94 14.41 16.61 5.21
C GLU A 94 13.71 17.51 4.17
N HIS A 95 12.73 16.96 3.45
CA HIS A 95 11.96 17.63 2.41
C HIS A 95 10.45 17.60 2.73
N PRO A 96 9.99 18.30 3.78
CA PRO A 96 8.59 18.27 4.20
C PRO A 96 7.62 18.79 3.12
N GLU A 97 8.09 19.56 2.15
CA GLU A 97 7.31 19.98 0.99
C GLU A 97 6.81 18.80 0.13
N TRP A 98 7.48 17.63 0.18
CA TRP A 98 7.07 16.42 -0.53
C TRP A 98 5.87 15.71 0.11
N LEU A 99 5.47 16.12 1.32
CA LEU A 99 4.26 15.60 1.96
C LEU A 99 2.99 16.11 1.26
N SER A 100 3.08 17.26 0.57
CA SER A 100 2.03 17.71 -0.33
C SER A 100 2.10 16.89 -1.62
N LEU A 101 1.04 16.14 -1.90
CA LEU A 101 0.88 15.35 -3.13
C LEU A 101 -0.04 16.06 -4.13
N GLU A 102 -0.10 17.39 -4.08
CA GLU A 102 -0.94 18.17 -4.99
C GLU A 102 -0.49 17.94 -6.45
N GLY A 103 -1.41 17.44 -7.28
CA GLY A 103 -1.14 17.09 -8.68
C GLY A 103 -0.69 15.65 -8.90
N ASP A 104 -0.42 14.88 -7.84
CA ASP A 104 -0.07 13.47 -7.93
C ASP A 104 -1.27 12.55 -7.68
N THR A 105 -1.33 11.42 -8.38
CA THR A 105 -2.34 10.38 -8.16
C THR A 105 -1.65 9.07 -7.80
N VAL A 106 -1.86 8.60 -6.58
CA VAL A 106 -1.35 7.31 -6.09
C VAL A 106 -2.46 6.28 -6.17
N VAL A 107 -2.22 5.17 -6.87
CA VAL A 107 -3.17 4.05 -6.97
C VAL A 107 -2.67 2.90 -6.12
N VAL A 108 -3.45 2.54 -5.09
CA VAL A 108 -3.18 1.38 -4.23
C VAL A 108 -4.09 0.24 -4.64
N LEU A 109 -3.52 -0.79 -5.28
CA LEU A 109 -4.23 -2.02 -5.62
C LEU A 109 -4.14 -2.99 -4.44
N GLY A 110 -5.28 -3.56 -4.04
CA GLY A 110 -5.32 -4.48 -2.90
C GLY A 110 -5.12 -3.79 -1.56
N ALA A 111 -5.70 -2.58 -1.38
CA ALA A 111 -5.61 -1.83 -0.12
C ALA A 111 -6.04 -2.64 1.12
N GLY A 112 -6.92 -3.65 0.96
CA GLY A 112 -7.31 -4.58 2.03
C GLY A 112 -6.48 -5.86 2.15
N ALA A 113 -5.47 -6.09 1.30
CA ALA A 113 -4.56 -7.22 1.44
C ALA A 113 -3.65 -7.02 2.66
N GLU A 114 -3.10 -8.10 3.22
CA GLU A 114 -2.33 -8.12 4.49
C GLU A 114 -1.17 -7.11 4.57
N MET A 115 -0.71 -6.57 3.42
CA MET A 115 0.33 -5.54 3.33
C MET A 115 -0.11 -4.25 2.61
N GLY A 116 -1.41 -3.98 2.50
CA GLY A 116 -1.92 -2.73 1.97
C GLY A 116 -1.74 -1.58 2.97
N PRO A 117 -1.35 -0.36 2.56
CA PRO A 117 -1.12 0.80 3.44
C PRO A 117 -2.41 1.33 4.11
N TYR A 118 -3.51 0.59 4.05
CA TYR A 118 -4.86 1.04 4.36
C TYR A 118 -5.21 0.99 5.86
N ARG A 119 -4.30 0.57 6.74
CA ARG A 119 -4.50 0.73 8.17
C ARG A 119 -3.48 1.67 8.80
N SER A 120 -3.91 2.92 8.92
CA SER A 120 -3.70 3.68 10.14
C SER A 120 -4.99 4.46 10.43
N LEU A 121 -5.88 3.89 11.24
CA LEU A 121 -6.85 4.65 12.03
C LEU A 121 -6.31 4.74 13.45
#